data_AF-A0AAW8ALZ8-F1
#
_entry.id   AF-A0AAW8ALZ8-F1
#
_cell.length_a   1.000
_cell.length_b   1.000
_cell.length_c   1.000
_cell.angle_alpha   90.00
_cell.angle_beta   90.00
_cell.angle_gamma   90.00
#
_symmetry.space_group_name_H-M   'P 1'
#
loop_
_entity.id
_entity.type
_entity.pdbx_description
1 polymer ?
#
loop_
_entity_poly.entity_id
_entity_poly.type
_entity_poly.pdbx_seq_one_letter_code
_entity_poly.pdbx_strand_id
1 'polypeptide(L)'
;TEMQPQYNPDLAPWEPISPNNVAGKGCVERPGHVANLVWQTRAAEPTAYENQLADSLEAAFLGGAQTPADIVAVLNERGPRN
;
A
#
# COMPACT_ATOMS: atom_id res chain seq x y z
N THR A 1 11.12 -19.00 -0.22
CA THR A 1 10.99 -17.57 0.06
C THR A 1 9.53 -17.28 0.23
N GLU A 2 9.08 -17.00 1.45
CA GLU A 2 7.69 -16.56 1.65
C GLU A 2 7.54 -15.18 1.00
N MET A 3 6.61 -15.06 0.05
CA MET A 3 6.24 -13.76 -0.50
C MET A 3 5.56 -12.98 0.62
N GLN A 4 6.12 -11.83 0.98
CA GLN A 4 5.49 -10.92 1.92
C GLN A 4 4.14 -10.48 1.33
N PRO A 5 3.04 -10.49 2.11
CA PRO A 5 1.75 -10.02 1.64
C PRO A 5 1.81 -8.55 1.22
N GLN A 6 1.06 -8.17 0.18
CA GLN A 6 1.01 -6.79 -0.33
C GLN A 6 0.12 -5.86 0.51
N TYR A 7 -0.11 -6.20 1.78
CA TYR A 7 -0.93 -5.47 2.73
C TYR A 7 -0.40 -5.70 4.14
N ASN A 8 -0.78 -4.82 5.08
CA ASN A 8 -0.37 -4.94 6.47
C ASN A 8 -1.37 -5.86 7.20
N PRO A 9 -1.04 -7.12 7.53
CA PRO A 9 -1.94 -8.02 8.24
C PRO A 9 -2.17 -7.58 9.70
N ASP A 10 -1.27 -6.77 10.25
CA ASP A 10 -1.32 -6.25 11.62
C ASP A 10 -2.08 -4.91 11.71
N LEU A 11 -2.61 -4.42 10.58
CA LEU A 11 -3.41 -3.19 10.60
C LEU A 11 -4.76 -3.47 11.29
N ALA A 12 -4.95 -2.93 12.48
CA ALA A 12 -6.19 -2.97 13.24
C ALA A 12 -6.99 -1.66 13.05
N PRO A 13 -7.82 -1.53 11.98
CA PRO A 13 -8.53 -0.27 11.68
C PRO A 13 -9.55 0.16 12.74
N TRP A 14 -9.95 -0.74 13.64
CA TRP A 14 -10.85 -0.45 14.76
C TRP A 14 -10.12 -0.09 16.05
N GLU A 15 -8.80 -0.25 16.11
CA GLU A 15 -8.02 0.03 17.32
C GLU A 15 -7.66 1.52 17.34
N PRO A 16 -8.11 2.29 18.35
CA PRO A 16 -7.67 3.67 18.48
C PRO A 16 -6.16 3.70 18.64
N ILE A 17 -5.48 4.62 17.94
CA ILE A 17 -4.04 4.85 18.07
C ILE A 17 -3.78 5.40 19.48
N SER A 18 -3.63 4.50 20.44
CA SER A 18 -3.32 4.83 21.82
C SER A 18 -1.87 4.45 22.06
N PRO A 19 -0.92 5.39 22.03
CA PRO A 19 0.46 5.06 22.33
C PRO A 19 0.51 4.47 23.74
N ASN A 20 1.10 3.27 23.87
CA ASN A 20 1.28 2.65 25.17
C ASN A 20 2.15 3.58 26.04
N ASN A 21 1.57 4.11 27.12
CA ASN A 21 2.26 5.01 28.04
C ASN A 21 2.97 4.27 29.19
N VAL A 22 2.95 2.93 29.17
CA VAL A 22 3.64 2.08 30.13
C VAL A 22 4.93 1.59 29.50
N ALA A 23 6.08 2.02 30.05
CA ALA A 23 7.36 1.40 29.75
C ALA A 23 7.29 -0.09 30.14
N GLY A 24 7.42 -0.99 29.17
CA GLY A 24 7.37 -2.43 29.42
C GLY A 24 8.45 -2.85 30.42
N LYS A 25 8.07 -3.26 31.63
CA LYS A 25 9.02 -3.81 32.60
C LYS A 25 9.55 -5.15 32.08
N GLY A 26 10.88 -5.26 31.95
CA GLY A 26 11.56 -6.53 31.64
C GLY A 26 11.94 -6.75 30.17
N CYS A 27 11.66 -5.80 29.27
CA CYS A 27 12.16 -5.86 27.89
C CYS A 27 13.33 -4.89 27.71
N VAL A 28 14.52 -5.39 27.34
CA VAL A 28 15.64 -4.56 26.88
C VAL A 28 15.65 -4.65 25.36
N GLU A 29 15.20 -3.59 24.70
CA GLU A 29 15.34 -3.49 23.24
C GLU A 29 16.83 -3.49 22.88
N ARG A 30 17.20 -4.31 21.90
CA ARG A 30 18.56 -4.31 21.34
C ARG A 30 18.58 -3.39 20.13
N PRO A 31 19.28 -2.23 20.18
CA PRO A 31 19.39 -1.34 19.03
C PRO A 31 19.88 -2.11 17.80
N GLY A 32 19.20 -1.92 16.65
CA GLY A 32 19.51 -2.64 15.41
C GLY A 32 18.95 -4.06 15.32
N HIS A 33 18.21 -4.54 16.31
CA HIS A 33 17.52 -5.85 16.30
C HIS A 33 15.98 -5.72 16.24
N VAL A 34 15.48 -4.50 16.05
CA VAL A 34 14.04 -4.25 15.84
C VAL A 34 13.72 -4.59 14.39
N ALA A 35 12.71 -5.43 14.17
CA ALA A 35 12.19 -5.66 12.83
C ALA A 35 11.65 -4.34 12.27
N ASN A 36 12.12 -3.93 11.09
CA ASN A 36 11.52 -2.80 10.41
C ASN A 36 10.10 -3.17 10.02
N LEU A 37 9.12 -2.61 10.73
CA LEU A 37 7.72 -2.68 10.32
C LEU A 37 7.57 -1.83 9.06
N VAL A 38 7.13 -2.45 7.97
CA VAL A 38 6.78 -1.72 6.75
C VAL A 38 5.58 -0.84 7.10
N TRP A 39 5.76 0.48 7.04
CA TRP A 39 4.67 1.41 7.29
C TRP A 39 3.68 1.35 6.13
N GLN A 40 2.58 0.61 6.31
CA GLN A 40 1.55 0.39 5.30
C GLN A 40 0.16 0.50 5.93
N THR A 41 -0.71 1.29 5.29
CA THR A 41 -2.07 1.62 5.77
C THR A 41 -3.16 0.79 5.10
N ARG A 42 -2.77 -0.24 4.33
CA ARG A 42 -3.69 -1.07 3.55
C ARG A 42 -4.00 -2.36 4.32
N ALA A 43 -5.28 -2.64 4.53
CA ALA A 43 -5.78 -3.79 5.31
C ALA A 43 -5.97 -5.10 4.50
N ALA A 44 -5.90 -5.05 3.17
CA ALA A 44 -6.14 -6.18 2.27
C ALA A 44 -5.36 -6.04 0.96
N GLU A 45 -5.16 -7.14 0.22
CA GLU A 45 -4.51 -7.10 -1.09
C GLU A 45 -5.22 -6.16 -2.09
N PRO A 46 -4.48 -5.57 -3.05
CA PRO A 46 -5.10 -4.88 -4.17
C PRO A 46 -6.10 -5.74 -4.93
N THR A 47 -7.29 -5.19 -5.14
CA THR A 47 -8.32 -5.80 -5.98
C THR A 47 -7.87 -5.84 -7.44
N ALA A 48 -8.50 -6.70 -8.25
CA ALA A 48 -8.26 -6.73 -9.70
C ALA A 48 -8.52 -5.37 -10.37
N TYR A 49 -9.54 -4.65 -9.90
CA TYR A 49 -9.83 -3.29 -10.34
C TYR A 49 -8.68 -2.33 -10.06
N GLU A 50 -8.15 -2.33 -8.82
CA GLU A 50 -7.05 -1.47 -8.41
C GLU A 50 -5.76 -1.78 -9.18
N ASN A 51 -5.44 -3.06 -9.38
CA ASN A 51 -4.28 -3.46 -10.17
C ASN A 51 -4.40 -2.98 -11.62
N GLN A 52 -5.55 -3.19 -12.26
CA GLN A 52 -5.75 -2.74 -13.64
C GLN A 52 -5.71 -1.21 -13.76
N LEU A 53 -6.22 -0.48 -12.77
CA LEU A 53 -6.09 0.97 -12.72
C LEU A 53 -4.62 1.40 -12.64
N ALA A 54 -3.83 0.78 -11.76
CA ALA A 54 -2.42 1.06 -11.61
C ALA A 54 -1.65 0.80 -12.91
N ASP A 55 -1.82 -0.39 -13.51
CA ASP A 55 -1.20 -0.75 -14.80
C ASP A 55 -1.53 0.26 -15.91
N SER A 56 -2.80 0.70 -15.95
CA SER A 56 -3.26 1.65 -16.96
C SER A 56 -2.64 3.03 -16.80
N LEU A 57 -2.49 3.49 -15.55
CA LEU A 57 -1.82 4.73 -15.19
C LEU A 57 -0.32 4.67 -15.48
N GLU A 58 0.36 3.59 -15.10
CA GLU A 58 1.79 3.41 -15.38
C GLU A 58 2.06 3.52 -16.86
N ALA A 59 1.31 2.77 -17.67
CA ALA A 59 1.50 2.83 -19.10
C ALA A 59 1.08 4.20 -19.69
N ALA A 60 0.27 5.03 -19.00
CA ALA A 60 -0.10 6.35 -19.49
C ALA A 60 1.11 7.28 -19.40
N PHE A 61 1.76 7.27 -18.25
CA PHE A 61 2.96 8.06 -17.99
C PHE A 61 4.16 7.54 -18.78
N LEU A 62 4.34 6.22 -18.90
CA LEU A 62 5.36 5.64 -19.78
C LEU A 62 5.12 6.01 -21.26
N GLY A 63 3.86 6.17 -21.66
CA GLY A 63 3.45 6.66 -22.97
C GLY A 63 3.61 8.17 -23.17
N GLY A 64 4.04 8.92 -22.14
CA GLY A 64 4.29 10.36 -22.23
C GLY A 64 3.08 11.24 -21.92
N ALA A 65 2.03 10.72 -21.26
CA ALA A 65 0.92 11.56 -20.80
C ALA A 65 1.42 12.71 -19.91
N GLN A 66 1.06 13.95 -20.25
CA GLN A 66 1.44 15.15 -19.48
C GLN A 66 0.24 15.86 -18.88
N THR A 67 -0.96 15.59 -19.39
CA THR A 67 -2.19 16.22 -18.96
C THR A 67 -3.22 15.21 -18.46
N PRO A 68 -4.20 15.65 -17.64
CA PRO A 68 -5.31 14.79 -17.26
C PRO A 68 -6.09 14.22 -18.46
N ALA A 69 -6.18 14.95 -19.57
CA ALA A 69 -6.87 14.48 -20.77
C ALA A 69 -6.15 13.29 -21.43
N ASP A 70 -4.83 13.30 -21.46
CA ASP A 70 -4.01 12.19 -21.98
C ASP A 70 -4.22 10.93 -21.14
N ILE A 71 -4.25 11.09 -19.81
CA ILE A 71 -4.50 9.99 -18.87
C ILE A 71 -5.90 9.42 -19.10
N VAL A 72 -6.93 10.27 -19.23
CA VAL A 72 -8.31 9.83 -19.47
C VAL A 72 -8.44 9.09 -20.80
N ALA A 73 -7.77 9.54 -21.87
CA ALA A 73 -7.79 8.85 -23.16
C ALA A 73 -7.30 7.39 -23.02
N VAL A 74 -6.21 7.21 -22.29
CA VAL A 74 -5.66 5.90 -21.98
C VAL A 74 -6.57 5.07 -21.07
N LEU A 75 -7.09 5.64 -20.00
CA LEU A 75 -8.00 4.93 -19.10
C LEU A 75 -9.28 4.47 -19.81
N ASN A 76 -9.78 5.24 -20.77
CA ASN A 76 -10.94 4.83 -21.57
C ASN A 76 -10.62 3.63 -22.48
N GLU A 77 -9.39 3.53 -22.98
CA GLU A 77 -8.97 2.43 -23.86
C GLU A 77 -8.77 1.12 -23.08
N ARG A 78 -8.03 1.18 -21.96
CA ARG A 78 -7.52 -0.01 -21.25
C ARG A 78 -7.80 -0.08 -19.75
N GLY A 79 -8.42 0.96 -19.19
CA GLY A 79 -8.75 1.04 -17.78
C GLY A 79 -9.80 0.00 -17.36
N PRO A 80 -10.01 -0.13 -16.03
CA PRO A 80 -10.99 -1.05 -15.49
C PRO A 80 -12.41 -0.70 -15.93
N ARG A 81 -13.23 -1.73 -16.16
CA ARG A 81 -14.64 -1.61 -16.54
C ARG A 81 -15.52 -2.11 -15.40
N ASN A 82 -16.64 -1.41 -15.18
CA ASN A 82 -17.68 -1.84 -14.24
C ASN A 82 -18.57 -2.93 -14.86
#